data_AF-A0A2M8PTV1-F1
#
_entry.id   AF-A0A2M8PTV1-F1
#
_cell.length_a   1.000
_cell.length_b   1.000
_cell.length_c   1.000
_cell.angle_alpha   90.00
_cell.angle_beta   90.00
_cell.angle_gamma   90.00
#
_symmetry.space_group_name_H-M   'P 1'
#
loop_
_entity.id
_entity.type
_entity.pdbx_description
1 polymer ?
#
loop_
_entity_poly.entity_id
_entity_poly.type
_entity_poly.pdbx_seq_one_letter_code
_entity_poly.pdbx_strand_id
1 'polypeptide(L)'
;MPDAKRLAEDSEIVHNIPITITLRPRLGEDDPSTLDTKGTALGVKIPSVGRYAIGVAGADVARTSDFVRAMLVSYTAFHSPNDTRLYVIGASDRQKDWDWARWLPHCNT
;
A
#
# COMPACT_ATOMS: atom_id res chain seq x y z
N MET A 1 -31.57 11.91 -12.90
CA MET A 1 -30.44 10.98 -12.76
C MET A 1 -29.45 11.07 -13.95
N PRO A 2 -28.80 12.23 -14.22
CA PRO A 2 -27.85 12.35 -15.33
C PRO A 2 -26.46 11.81 -14.94
N ASP A 3 -26.03 12.05 -13.70
CA ASP A 3 -24.71 11.67 -13.20
C ASP A 3 -24.52 10.15 -13.15
N ALA A 4 -25.53 9.41 -12.71
CA ALA A 4 -25.47 7.94 -12.70
C ALA A 4 -25.25 7.35 -14.12
N LYS A 5 -25.78 8.01 -15.15
CA LYS A 5 -25.62 7.58 -16.54
C LYS A 5 -24.23 7.94 -17.08
N ARG A 6 -23.71 9.13 -16.72
CA ARG A 6 -22.30 9.51 -16.99
C ARG A 6 -21.30 8.57 -16.34
N LEU A 7 -21.50 8.21 -15.07
CA LEU A 7 -20.64 7.24 -14.38
C LEU A 7 -20.66 5.86 -15.04
N ALA A 8 -21.81 5.42 -15.56
CA ALA A 8 -21.91 4.15 -16.28
C ALA A 8 -21.15 4.18 -17.62
N GLU A 9 -21.27 5.26 -18.40
CA GLU A 9 -20.50 5.45 -19.64
C GLU A 9 -19.00 5.59 -19.39
N ASP A 10 -18.60 6.36 -18.36
CA ASP A 10 -17.18 6.51 -17.98
C ASP A 10 -16.58 5.17 -17.49
N SER A 11 -17.38 4.35 -16.78
CA SER A 11 -16.97 3.00 -16.37
C SER A 11 -16.80 2.03 -17.53
N GLU A 12 -17.43 2.29 -18.69
CA GLU A 12 -17.31 1.50 -19.91
C GLU A 12 -15.94 1.69 -20.60
N ILE A 13 -15.26 2.81 -20.34
CA ILE A 13 -13.97 3.17 -20.96
C ILE A 13 -12.82 2.95 -19.97
N VAL A 14 -13.10 3.04 -18.67
CA VAL A 14 -12.12 2.98 -17.59
C VAL A 14 -12.15 1.61 -16.95
N HIS A 15 -11.30 0.69 -17.41
CA HIS A 15 -11.11 -0.63 -16.81
C HIS A 15 -9.65 -0.75 -16.38
N ASN A 16 -9.39 -1.40 -15.25
CA ASN A 16 -8.03 -1.67 -14.75
C ASN A 16 -7.18 -0.42 -14.42
N ILE A 17 -7.80 0.72 -14.08
CA ILE A 17 -7.05 1.82 -13.49
C ILE A 17 -6.74 1.46 -12.04
N PRO A 18 -5.46 1.42 -11.62
CA PRO A 18 -5.11 1.14 -10.24
C PRO A 18 -5.63 2.27 -9.34
N ILE A 19 -6.57 1.94 -8.46
CA ILE A 19 -7.02 2.86 -7.43
C ILE A 19 -5.90 2.95 -6.40
N THR A 20 -5.19 4.07 -6.42
CA THR A 20 -4.10 4.30 -5.48
C THR A 20 -4.65 4.96 -4.22
N ILE A 21 -4.73 4.20 -3.13
CA ILE A 21 -5.12 4.72 -1.82
C ILE A 21 -3.86 5.13 -1.06
N THR A 22 -3.78 6.41 -0.68
CA THR A 22 -2.72 6.90 0.18
C THR A 22 -2.85 6.30 1.58
N LEU A 23 -1.85 5.53 2.02
CA LEU A 23 -1.85 4.88 3.33
C LEU A 23 -1.51 5.84 4.47
N ARG A 24 -0.68 6.84 4.18
CA ARG A 24 -0.29 7.91 5.12
C ARG A 24 -0.27 9.26 4.40
N PRO A 25 -1.23 10.16 4.67
CA PRO A 25 -1.05 11.57 4.32
C PRO A 25 0.12 12.14 5.13
N ARG A 26 0.90 13.06 4.56
CA ARG A 26 1.89 13.78 5.35
C ARG A 26 1.13 14.74 6.26
N LEU A 27 1.26 14.57 7.57
CA LEU A 27 0.83 15.59 8.51
C LEU A 27 1.90 16.70 8.52
N GLY A 28 1.54 17.87 8.00
CA GLY A 28 2.36 19.07 7.99
C GLY A 28 2.55 19.65 6.58
N GLU A 29 2.17 20.93 6.45
CA GLU A 29 2.46 21.86 5.34
C GLU A 29 1.32 22.13 4.33
N ASP A 30 0.06 22.14 4.76
CA ASP A 30 -1.03 22.85 4.06
C ASP A 30 -1.41 24.15 4.80
N ASP A 31 -0.41 24.92 5.22
CA ASP A 31 -0.59 26.36 5.49
C ASP A 31 0.21 27.14 4.43
N PRO A 32 -0.45 27.74 3.41
CA PRO A 32 0.22 28.46 2.34
C PRO A 32 0.99 29.70 2.80
N SER A 33 0.91 30.07 4.09
CA SER A 33 1.62 31.22 4.67
C SER A 33 3.02 30.89 5.23
N THR A 34 3.44 29.63 5.28
CA THR A 34 4.74 29.23 5.85
C THR A 34 5.73 28.77 4.78
N LEU A 35 6.26 29.72 4.02
CA LEU A 35 7.46 29.52 3.18
C LEU A 35 8.72 29.58 4.05
N ASP A 36 8.76 28.77 5.11
CA ASP A 36 9.68 28.94 6.22
C ASP A 36 10.48 27.67 6.42
N THR A 37 11.45 27.46 5.53
CA THR A 37 12.81 26.99 5.83
C THR A 37 13.01 26.22 7.15
N LYS A 38 12.34 25.09 7.34
CA LYS A 38 12.85 23.96 8.13
C LYS A 38 12.57 22.68 7.37
N GLY A 39 13.23 22.58 6.22
CA GLY A 39 13.41 21.31 5.54
C GLY A 39 13.88 20.27 6.56
N THR A 40 13.33 19.06 6.44
CA THR A 40 13.91 17.85 7.01
C THR A 40 15.44 17.93 7.00
N ALA A 41 16.10 17.47 8.07
CA ALA A 41 17.55 17.57 8.33
C ALA A 41 18.50 17.11 7.20
N LEU A 42 17.95 16.64 6.08
CA LEU A 42 18.61 16.22 4.86
C LEU A 42 18.71 17.33 3.79
N GLY A 43 18.16 18.53 4.00
CA GLY A 43 18.30 19.66 3.05
C GLY A 43 17.63 19.47 1.68
N VAL A 44 16.83 18.41 1.51
CA VAL A 44 16.12 18.07 0.27
C VAL A 44 14.64 18.44 0.40
N LYS A 45 14.10 19.16 -0.61
CA LYS A 45 12.65 19.33 -0.77
C LYS A 45 12.03 18.01 -1.22
N ILE A 46 11.42 17.29 -0.28
CA ILE A 46 10.70 16.04 -0.59
C ILE A 46 9.30 16.44 -1.10
N PRO A 47 8.90 16.04 -2.33
CA PRO A 47 7.56 16.30 -2.82
C PRO A 47 6.50 15.80 -1.83
N SER A 48 5.42 16.57 -1.64
CA SER A 48 4.27 16.23 -0.77
C SER A 48 3.38 15.14 -1.36
N VAL A 49 3.98 14.06 -1.85
CA VAL A 49 3.25 12.90 -2.35
C VAL A 49 2.87 12.00 -1.17
N GLY A 50 1.61 11.53 -1.16
CA GLY A 50 1.14 10.54 -0.19
C GLY A 50 2.06 9.32 -0.16
N ARG A 51 2.31 8.75 1.03
CA ARG A 51 3.07 7.50 1.12
C ARG A 51 2.17 6.31 0.89
N TYR A 52 2.57 5.45 -0.04
CA TYR A 52 1.91 4.19 -0.39
C TYR A 52 2.60 2.98 0.26
N ALA A 53 3.41 3.21 1.29
CA ALA A 53 4.17 2.17 1.98
C ALA A 53 3.95 2.26 3.49
N ILE A 54 3.90 1.10 4.13
CA ILE A 54 3.85 0.94 5.59
C ILE A 54 5.10 0.19 6.02
N GLY A 55 5.83 0.75 6.99
CA GLY A 55 6.92 0.06 7.67
C GLY A 55 6.43 -0.47 9.02
N VAL A 56 6.74 -1.73 9.32
CA VAL A 56 6.41 -2.37 10.60
C VAL A 56 7.72 -2.73 11.29
N ALA A 57 7.88 -2.33 12.56
CA ALA A 57 9.05 -2.60 13.37
C ALA A 57 8.64 -3.09 14.77
N GLY A 58 9.47 -3.93 15.37
CA GLY A 58 9.28 -4.47 16.71
C GLY A 58 10.57 -5.09 17.23
N ALA A 59 10.67 -5.24 18.56
CA ALA A 59 11.85 -5.84 19.19
C ALA A 59 11.98 -7.36 18.91
N ASP A 60 10.85 -8.04 18.72
CA ASP A 60 10.78 -9.47 18.40
C ASP A 60 10.37 -9.65 16.94
N VAL A 61 11.31 -10.15 16.14
CA VAL A 61 11.13 -10.31 14.69
C VAL A 61 10.08 -11.37 14.35
N ALA A 62 9.93 -12.41 15.18
CA ALA A 62 8.93 -13.45 14.95
C ALA A 62 7.52 -12.85 15.08
N ARG A 63 7.28 -12.11 16.17
CA ARG A 63 6.01 -11.41 16.39
C ARG A 63 5.70 -10.36 15.32
N THR A 64 6.72 -9.62 14.86
CA THR A 64 6.54 -8.67 13.75
C THR A 64 6.12 -9.39 12.47
N SER A 65 6.75 -10.52 12.15
CA SER A 65 6.42 -11.32 10.97
C SER A 65 5.02 -11.92 11.07
N ASP A 66 4.63 -12.44 12.24
CA ASP A 66 3.30 -12.98 12.51
C ASP A 66 2.20 -11.91 12.35
N PHE A 67 2.45 -10.69 12.83
CA PHE A 67 1.53 -9.57 12.66
C PHE A 67 1.33 -9.23 11.18
N VAL A 68 2.42 -9.10 10.41
CA VAL A 68 2.32 -8.82 8.97
C VAL A 68 1.61 -9.98 8.25
N ARG A 69 1.88 -11.23 8.63
CA ARG A 69 1.19 -12.40 8.09
C ARG A 69 -0.31 -12.33 8.31
N ALA A 70 -0.76 -12.02 9.54
CA ALA A 70 -2.18 -11.87 9.86
C ALA A 70 -2.84 -10.76 9.01
N MET A 71 -2.14 -9.63 8.83
CA MET A 71 -2.61 -8.53 7.98
C MET A 71 -2.79 -8.97 6.52
N LEU A 72 -1.81 -9.69 5.96
CA LEU A 72 -1.86 -10.15 4.57
C LEU A 72 -2.89 -11.27 4.34
N VAL A 73 -3.07 -12.15 5.33
CA VAL A 73 -4.15 -13.17 5.29
C VAL A 73 -5.51 -12.48 5.27
N SER A 74 -5.72 -11.47 6.10
CA SER A 74 -6.96 -10.68 6.07
C SER A 74 -7.17 -10.01 4.70
N TYR A 75 -6.14 -9.35 4.18
CA TYR A 75 -6.18 -8.71 2.86
C TYR A 75 -6.55 -9.68 1.74
N THR A 76 -5.89 -10.84 1.68
CA THR A 76 -6.13 -11.84 0.63
C THR A 76 -7.44 -12.59 0.80
N ALA A 77 -7.99 -12.69 2.02
CA ALA A 77 -9.29 -13.30 2.27
C ALA A 77 -10.48 -12.43 1.79
N PHE A 78 -10.32 -11.10 1.77
CA PHE A 78 -11.39 -10.16 1.41
C PHE A 78 -11.22 -9.49 0.03
N HIS A 79 -10.19 -9.88 -0.74
CA HIS A 79 -9.96 -9.35 -2.09
C HIS A 79 -9.68 -10.46 -3.11
N SER A 80 -10.28 -10.33 -4.30
CA SER A 80 -10.08 -11.29 -5.40
C SER A 80 -8.63 -11.26 -5.91
N PRO A 81 -8.02 -12.41 -6.25
CA PRO A 81 -6.71 -12.48 -6.91
C PRO A 81 -6.64 -11.77 -8.26
N ASN A 82 -7.79 -11.48 -8.87
CA ASN A 82 -7.87 -10.70 -10.11
C ASN A 82 -7.74 -9.19 -9.85
N ASP A 83 -8.14 -8.74 -8.65
CA ASP A 83 -8.15 -7.33 -8.26
C ASP A 83 -6.87 -6.95 -7.51
N THR A 84 -6.27 -7.91 -6.79
CA THR A 84 -5.10 -7.69 -5.96
C THR A 84 -4.03 -8.76 -6.16
N ARG A 85 -2.78 -8.34 -6.10
CA ARG A 85 -1.60 -9.22 -6.19
C ARG A 85 -0.76 -9.11 -4.94
N LEU A 86 -0.13 -10.23 -4.56
CA LEU A 86 0.77 -10.29 -3.41
C LEU A 86 2.15 -10.76 -3.87
N TYR A 87 3.16 -9.93 -3.62
CA TYR A 87 4.57 -10.26 -3.86
C TYR A 87 5.31 -10.26 -2.54
N VAL A 88 6.09 -11.31 -2.28
CA VAL A 88 6.96 -11.41 -1.11
C VAL A 88 8.40 -11.41 -1.59
N ILE A 89 9.16 -10.41 -1.13
CA ILE A 89 10.58 -10.23 -1.49
C ILE A 89 11.38 -10.09 -0.21
N GLY A 90 12.41 -10.92 -0.05
CA GLY A 90 13.22 -10.93 1.16
C GLY A 90 14.45 -11.82 1.01
N ALA A 91 15.30 -11.80 2.05
CA ALA A 91 16.46 -12.65 2.13
C ALA A 91 16.08 -14.13 2.30
N SER A 92 16.95 -15.03 1.83
CA SER A 92 16.70 -16.48 1.80
C SER A 92 16.55 -17.12 3.19
N ASP A 93 17.21 -16.55 4.20
CA ASP A 93 17.09 -16.98 5.60
C ASP A 93 15.67 -16.80 6.17
N ARG A 94 14.88 -15.88 5.59
CA ARG A 94 13.48 -15.60 5.95
C ARG A 94 12.45 -16.34 5.12
N GLN A 95 12.85 -17.15 4.15
CA GLN A 95 11.93 -17.84 3.25
C GLN A 95 10.88 -18.66 4.01
N LYS A 96 11.29 -19.37 5.06
CA LYS A 96 10.41 -20.21 5.90
C LYS A 96 9.26 -19.44 6.53
N ASP A 97 9.46 -18.16 6.86
CA ASP A 97 8.42 -17.30 7.44
C ASP A 97 7.31 -16.99 6.43
N TRP A 98 7.58 -17.16 5.13
CA TRP A 98 6.74 -16.75 4.02
C TRP A 98 6.28 -17.90 3.11
N ASP A 99 6.70 -19.14 3.38
CA ASP A 99 6.36 -20.32 2.56
C ASP A 99 4.84 -20.55 2.42
N TRP A 100 4.04 -20.08 3.37
CA TRP A 100 2.58 -20.15 3.31
C TRP A 100 2.00 -19.37 2.11
N ALA A 101 2.63 -18.25 1.72
CA ALA A 101 2.11 -17.35 0.69
C ALA A 101 2.13 -17.99 -0.70
N ARG A 102 3.03 -18.95 -0.96
CA ARG A 102 3.14 -19.65 -2.25
C ARG A 102 1.88 -20.43 -2.64
N TRP A 103 1.01 -20.71 -1.66
CA TRP A 103 -0.26 -21.41 -1.88
C TRP A 103 -1.41 -20.48 -2.19
N LEU A 104 -1.21 -19.15 -2.06
CA LEU A 104 -2.23 -18.17 -2.37
C LEU A 104 -2.33 -17.97 -3.89
N PRO A 105 -3.55 -17.92 -4.45
CA PRO A 105 -3.74 -17.59 -5.86
C PRO A 105 -3.23 -16.17 -6.21
N HIS A 106 -3.18 -15.25 -5.25
CA HIS A 106 -2.65 -13.89 -5.40
C HIS A 106 -1.14 -13.82 -5.71
N CYS A 107 -0.42 -14.94 -5.53
CA CYS A 107 1.02 -15.05 -5.79
C CYS A 107 1.34 -15.83 -7.08
N ASN A 108 0.33 -16.31 -7.81
CA ASN A 108 0.51 -17.22 -8.96
C ASN A 108 -0.04 -16.66 -10.29
N THR A 109 -0.41 -15.38 -10.33
CA THR A 109 -0.94 -14.65 -11.50
C THR A 109 0.03 -13.57 -11.98
#